data_AF-A0A1F7UQV6-F1
#
_entry.id   AF-A0A1F7UQV6-F1
#
_cell.length_a   1.000
_cell.length_b   1.000
_cell.length_c   1.000
_cell.angle_alpha   90.00
_cell.angle_beta   90.00
_cell.angle_gamma   90.00
#
_symmetry.space_group_name_H-M   'P 1'
#
loop_
_entity.id
_entity.type
_entity.pdbx_description
1 polymer ?
#
loop_
_entity_poly.entity_id
_entity_poly.type
_entity_poly.pdbx_seq_one_letter_code
_entity_poly.pdbx_strand_id
1 'polypeptide(L)'
;MKRMQNVKCRMQNELCVEVIGKEAEVRFGKRTKRVRLDKIPLLWAISKVALKRRAIQSISVNMREATFSGVRQVIATVNALAWGLGIKVNDKRQMSAKYSGEPNITL
;
A
#
# COMPACT_ATOMS: atom_id res chain seq x y z
N MET A 1 16.38 -4.46 17.07
CA MET A 1 15.11 -4.13 16.38
C MET A 1 15.22 -2.70 15.83
N LYS A 2 15.24 -2.51 14.49
CA LYS A 2 15.25 -1.16 13.88
C LYS A 2 13.85 -0.54 14.01
N ARG A 3 13.75 0.70 14.48
CA ARG A 3 12.47 1.40 14.68
C ARG A 3 11.90 1.87 13.33
N MET A 4 10.60 1.65 13.12
CA MET A 4 9.83 2.31 12.06
C MET A 4 9.86 3.83 12.29
N GLN A 5 10.28 4.57 11.27
CA GLN A 5 10.33 6.02 11.33
C GLN A 5 9.05 6.54 10.71
N ASN A 6 8.11 6.96 11.56
CA ASN A 6 6.84 7.61 11.22
C ASN A 6 6.90 8.32 9.85
N VAL A 7 6.48 7.64 8.77
CA VAL A 7 6.17 8.32 7.51
C VAL A 7 5.11 9.35 7.82
N LYS A 8 5.42 10.65 7.80
CA LYS A 8 4.40 11.68 8.06
C LYS A 8 3.37 11.62 6.94
N CYS A 9 2.14 11.23 7.27
CA CYS A 9 1.00 11.49 6.41
C CYS A 9 0.90 13.00 6.25
N ARG A 10 0.96 13.48 5.02
CA ARG A 10 0.88 14.87 4.63
C ARG A 10 -0.55 15.39 4.74
N MET A 11 -1.55 14.51 4.68
CA MET A 11 -2.97 14.88 4.65
C MET A 11 -3.82 13.92 5.49
N GLN A 12 -4.96 14.41 6.02
CA GLN A 12 -5.90 13.59 6.80
C GLN A 12 -6.50 12.42 6.01
N ASN A 13 -6.67 12.62 4.70
CA ASN A 13 -7.26 11.67 3.75
C ASN A 13 -6.22 10.89 2.93
N GLU A 14 -4.96 10.91 3.36
CA GLU A 14 -3.89 10.12 2.77
C GLU A 14 -3.79 8.76 3.46
N LEU A 15 -3.75 7.67 2.67
CA LEU A 15 -3.43 6.34 3.15
C LEU A 15 -1.92 6.16 3.15
N CYS A 16 -1.30 6.05 4.32
CA CYS A 16 0.15 5.85 4.43
C CYS A 16 0.46 4.38 4.72
N VAL A 17 1.42 3.83 3.99
CA VAL A 17 1.94 2.47 4.17
C VAL A 17 3.44 2.55 4.37
N GLU A 18 3.93 2.10 5.52
CA GLU A 18 5.35 1.99 5.81
C GLU A 18 5.72 0.52 5.96
N VAL A 19 6.75 0.06 5.25
CA VAL A 19 7.20 -1.34 5.27
C VAL A 19 8.66 -1.41 5.66
N ILE A 20 8.97 -2.22 6.67
CA ILE A 20 10.34 -2.53 7.10
C ILE A 20 10.50 -4.04 7.24
N GLY A 21 11.35 -4.66 6.41
CA GLY A 21 11.53 -6.10 6.43
C GLY A 21 10.25 -6.85 6.04
N LYS A 22 9.65 -7.51 7.04
CA LYS A 22 8.36 -8.21 6.92
C LYS A 22 7.21 -7.48 7.61
N GLU A 23 7.49 -6.39 8.30
CA GLU A 23 6.50 -5.61 9.03
C GLU A 23 5.95 -4.50 8.13
N ALA A 24 4.63 -4.27 8.22
CA ALA A 24 3.96 -3.16 7.58
C ALA A 24 3.09 -2.41 8.59
N GLU A 25 3.12 -1.09 8.52
CA GLU A 25 2.25 -0.19 9.25
C GLU A 25 1.40 0.59 8.26
N VAL A 26 0.09 0.50 8.42
CA VAL A 26 -0.89 1.22 7.61
C VAL A 26 -1.57 2.28 8.48
N ARG A 27 -1.62 3.51 7.97
CA ARG A 27 -2.24 4.66 8.64
C ARG A 27 -3.23 5.37 7.74
N PHE A 28 -4.36 5.78 8.32
CA PHE A 28 -5.36 6.61 7.66
C PHE A 28 -6.05 7.51 8.70
N GLY A 29 -5.92 8.82 8.57
CA GLY A 29 -6.33 9.78 9.61
C GLY A 29 -5.69 9.45 10.96
N LYS A 30 -6.51 9.25 12.01
CA LYS A 30 -6.05 8.89 13.36
C LYS A 30 -5.85 7.38 13.57
N ARG A 31 -6.16 6.55 12.58
CA ARG A 31 -6.16 5.08 12.72
C ARG A 31 -4.86 4.50 12.19
N THR A 32 -4.32 3.55 12.93
CA THR A 32 -3.08 2.84 12.61
C THR A 32 -3.27 1.34 12.80
N LYS A 33 -2.69 0.54 11.90
CA LYS A 33 -2.62 -0.92 12.06
C LYS A 33 -1.26 -1.42 11.62
N ARG A 34 -0.60 -2.19 12.50
CA ARG A 34 0.62 -2.94 12.18
C ARG A 34 0.27 -4.39 11.87
N VAL A 35 0.94 -4.95 10.87
CA VAL A 35 0.81 -6.33 10.45
C VAL A 35 2.14 -6.88 9.95
N ARG A 36 2.28 -8.19 10.05
CA ARG A 36 3.34 -8.95 9.40
C ARG A 36 2.87 -9.43 8.03
N LEU A 37 3.55 -9.01 6.96
CA LEU A 37 3.17 -9.31 5.57
C LEU A 37 3.25 -10.81 5.25
N ASP A 38 4.07 -11.57 5.98
CA ASP A 38 4.16 -13.03 5.85
C ASP A 38 3.01 -13.78 6.54
N LYS A 39 2.18 -13.10 7.33
CA LYS A 39 1.05 -13.69 8.07
C LYS A 39 -0.30 -13.12 7.69
N ILE A 40 -0.35 -11.82 7.40
CA ILE A 40 -1.59 -11.08 7.17
C ILE A 40 -1.43 -10.26 5.91
N PRO A 41 -2.33 -10.42 4.92
CA PRO A 41 -2.27 -9.62 3.71
C PRO A 41 -2.40 -8.12 3.98
N LEU A 42 -1.63 -7.30 3.26
CA LEU A 42 -1.68 -5.83 3.43
C LEU A 42 -3.10 -5.27 3.26
N LEU A 43 -3.88 -5.82 2.32
CA LEU A 43 -5.26 -5.43 2.08
C LEU A 43 -6.14 -5.50 3.34
N TRP A 44 -5.88 -6.45 4.23
CA TRP A 44 -6.64 -6.62 5.47
C TRP A 44 -6.29 -5.53 6.50
N ALA A 45 -5.03 -5.11 6.56
CA ALA A 45 -4.65 -3.96 7.37
C ALA A 45 -5.33 -2.69 6.86
N ILE A 46 -5.35 -2.48 5.54
CA ILE A 46 -6.01 -1.34 4.89
C ILE A 46 -7.52 -1.35 5.18
N SER A 47 -8.20 -2.49 5.06
CA SER A 47 -9.65 -2.56 5.28
C SER A 47 -10.06 -2.24 6.72
N LYS A 48 -9.18 -2.49 7.70
CA LYS A 48 -9.43 -2.16 9.12
C LYS A 48 -9.25 -0.68 9.43
N VAL A 49 -8.34 0.02 8.75
CA VAL A 49 -8.09 1.44 9.01
C VAL A 49 -8.92 2.37 8.12
N ALA A 50 -9.13 2.01 6.85
CA ALA A 50 -9.82 2.82 5.86
C ALA A 50 -11.24 2.28 5.57
N LEU A 51 -12.14 2.38 6.56
CA LEU A 51 -13.52 1.88 6.46
C LEU A 51 -14.31 2.51 5.30
N LYS A 52 -14.06 3.80 5.02
CA LYS A 52 -14.66 4.52 3.90
C LYS A 52 -13.61 4.69 2.80
N ARG A 53 -13.48 3.69 1.92
CA ARG A 53 -12.45 3.69 0.84
C ARG A 53 -12.50 4.94 -0.05
N ARG A 54 -13.70 5.49 -0.31
CA ARG A 54 -13.89 6.73 -1.08
C ARG A 54 -13.32 7.99 -0.41
N ALA A 55 -13.01 7.94 0.88
CA ALA A 55 -12.37 9.06 1.58
C ALA A 55 -10.85 9.13 1.33
N ILE A 56 -10.25 8.10 0.72
CA ILE A 56 -8.83 8.10 0.39
C ILE A 56 -8.62 8.96 -0.85
N GLN A 57 -7.81 10.02 -0.72
CA GLN A 57 -7.51 10.95 -1.82
C GLN A 57 -6.12 10.73 -2.43
N SER A 58 -5.21 10.15 -1.66
CA SER A 58 -3.86 9.78 -2.09
C SER A 58 -3.35 8.61 -1.26
N ILE A 59 -2.35 7.90 -1.79
CA ILE A 59 -1.64 6.84 -1.09
C ILE A 59 -0.16 7.21 -1.02
N SER A 60 0.46 7.12 0.15
CA SER A 60 1.90 7.25 0.32
C SER A 60 2.49 5.92 0.79
N VAL A 61 3.54 5.46 0.14
CA VAL A 61 4.18 4.17 0.38
C VAL A 61 5.68 4.39 0.53
N ASN A 62 6.21 4.00 1.68
CA ASN A 62 7.65 3.97 1.95
C ASN A 62 8.05 2.53 2.30
N MET A 63 9.06 2.01 1.63
CA MET A 63 9.57 0.66 1.84
C MET A 63 11.06 0.72 2.10
N ARG A 64 11.52 0.09 3.18
CA ARG A 64 12.94 -0.02 3.55
C ARG A 64 13.25 -1.46 3.90
N GLU A 65 14.33 -2.02 3.36
CA GLU A 65 14.76 -3.40 3.66
C GLU A 65 13.64 -4.45 3.46
N ALA A 66 12.64 -4.15 2.62
CA ALA A 66 11.48 -5.01 2.44
C ALA A 66 11.87 -6.27 1.65
N THR A 67 11.33 -7.41 2.05
CA THR A 67 11.54 -8.68 1.32
C THR A 67 10.95 -8.62 -0.09
N PHE A 68 11.51 -9.37 -1.04
CA PHE A 68 11.04 -9.39 -2.43
C PHE A 68 9.54 -9.68 -2.56
N SER A 69 9.05 -10.69 -1.83
CA SER A 69 7.62 -11.02 -1.77
C SER A 69 6.78 -9.90 -1.15
N GLY A 70 7.27 -9.29 -0.07
CA GLY A 70 6.64 -8.13 0.57
C GLY A 70 6.50 -6.93 -0.38
N VAL A 71 7.56 -6.62 -1.14
CA VAL A 71 7.54 -5.54 -2.13
C VAL A 71 6.46 -5.78 -3.18
N ARG A 72 6.41 -6.98 -3.76
CA ARG A 72 5.41 -7.33 -4.80
C ARG A 72 3.99 -7.20 -4.27
N GLN A 73 3.73 -7.74 -3.07
CA GLN A 73 2.42 -7.67 -2.45
C GLN A 73 1.97 -6.23 -2.18
N VAL A 74 2.88 -5.39 -1.66
CA VAL A 74 2.60 -3.99 -1.36
C VAL A 74 2.26 -3.25 -2.66
N ILE A 75 3.11 -3.35 -3.69
CA ILE A 75 2.91 -2.70 -4.99
C ILE A 75 1.60 -3.14 -5.62
N ALA A 76 1.32 -4.44 -5.69
CA ALA A 76 0.09 -4.96 -6.27
C ALA A 76 -1.15 -4.40 -5.54
N THR A 77 -1.14 -4.42 -4.20
CA THR A 77 -2.27 -3.97 -3.38
C THR A 77 -2.52 -2.47 -3.54
N VAL A 78 -1.49 -1.63 -3.42
CA VAL A 78 -1.65 -0.17 -3.47
C VAL A 78 -1.98 0.32 -4.87
N ASN A 79 -1.43 -0.30 -5.92
CA ASN A 79 -1.73 0.06 -7.29
C ASN A 79 -3.16 -0.34 -7.68
N ALA A 80 -3.61 -1.54 -7.30
CA ALA A 80 -4.99 -1.97 -7.52
C ALA A 80 -5.99 -1.03 -6.82
N LEU A 81 -5.69 -0.65 -5.57
CA LEU A 81 -6.52 0.29 -4.82
C LEU A 81 -6.52 1.69 -5.46
N ALA A 82 -5.35 2.20 -5.84
CA ALA A 82 -5.22 3.51 -6.46
C ALA A 82 -5.97 3.58 -7.80
N TRP A 83 -5.85 2.53 -8.61
CA TRP A 83 -6.55 2.43 -9.88
C TRP A 83 -8.07 2.40 -9.69
N GLY A 84 -8.57 1.54 -8.80
CA GLY A 84 -10.00 1.44 -8.51
C GLY A 84 -10.62 2.72 -7.92
N LEU A 85 -9.80 3.60 -7.32
CA LEU A 85 -10.24 4.88 -6.77
C LEU A 85 -9.91 6.08 -7.67
N GLY A 86 -9.16 5.90 -8.76
CA GLY A 86 -8.71 6.98 -9.63
C GLY A 86 -7.73 7.96 -8.98
N ILE A 87 -6.93 7.50 -7.99
CA ILE A 87 -6.02 8.33 -7.20
C ILE A 87 -4.54 8.04 -7.48
N LYS A 88 -3.65 8.85 -6.91
CA LYS A 88 -2.19 8.75 -7.08
C LYS A 88 -1.53 7.96 -5.93
N VAL A 89 -0.38 7.35 -6.23
CA VAL A 89 0.52 6.76 -5.23
C VAL A 89 1.84 7.54 -5.25
N ASN A 90 2.32 8.02 -4.09
CA ASN A 90 3.53 8.84 -3.97
C ASN A 90 3.54 10.02 -4.96
N ASP A 91 2.41 10.71 -5.10
CA ASP A 91 2.19 11.83 -6.05
C ASP A 91 2.34 11.47 -7.54
N LYS A 92 2.58 10.20 -7.86
CA LYS A 92 2.66 9.69 -9.23
C LYS A 92 1.35 9.02 -9.64
N ARG A 93 0.89 9.31 -10.85
CA ARG A 93 -0.21 8.54 -11.45
C ARG A 93 0.31 7.13 -11.74
N GLN A 94 -0.55 6.15 -11.49
CA GLN A 94 -0.26 4.78 -11.90
C GLN A 94 -0.13 4.74 -13.42
N MET A 95 0.92 4.07 -13.91
CA MET A 95 0.99 3.76 -15.33
C MET A 95 -0.22 2.86 -15.64
N SER A 96 -0.99 3.21 -16.67
CA SER A 96 -1.93 2.25 -17.25
C SER A 96 -1.10 1.05 -17.69
N ALA A 97 -1.39 -0.13 -17.15
CA ALA A 97 -0.83 -1.36 -17.71
C ALA A 97 -1.43 -1.52 -19.12
N LYS A 98 -0.75 -0.96 -20.12
CA LYS A 98 -1.01 -1.30 -21.52
C LYS A 98 -0.40 -2.67 -21.72
N TYR A 99 -1.18 -3.71 -21.43
CA TYR A 99 -0.82 -5.06 -21.85
C TYR A 99 -0.97 -5.08 -23.38
N SER A 100 0.15 -5.03 -24.09
CA SER A 100 0.20 -5.19 -25.55
C SER A 100 0.20 -6.66 -25.98
N GLY A 101 -0.01 -7.60 -25.04
CA GLY A 101 -0.12 -9.02 -25.28
C GLY A 101 -0.81 -9.73 -24.11
N GLU A 102 -1.45 -10.86 -24.39
CA GLU A 102 -2.09 -11.69 -23.37
C GLU A 102 -1.07 -12.14 -22.30
N PRO A 103 -1.43 -12.07 -21.01
CA PRO A 103 -0.56 -12.56 -19.95
C PRO A 103 -0.39 -14.07 -20.09
N ASN A 104 0.83 -14.51 -20.42
CA ASN A 104 1.20 -15.91 -20.51
C ASN A 104 1.30 -16.50 -19.08
N ILE A 105 0.16 -16.82 -18.48
CA ILE A 105 0.08 -17.66 -17.29
C ILE A 105 -0.23 -19.06 -17.77
N THR A 106 0.80 -19.87 -17.98
CA THR A 106 0.67 -21.32 -18.17
C THR A 106 0.22 -21.93 -16.83
N LEU A 107 -0.91 -22.65 -16.85
CA LEU A 107 -1.40 -23.47 -15.74
C LEU A 107 -0.41 -24.59 -15.38
#